data_AF-A0A7G9GTG7-F1
#
_entry.id   AF-A0A7G9GTG7-F1
#
_cell.length_a   1.000
_cell.length_b   1.000
_cell.length_c   1.000
_cell.angle_alpha   90.00
_cell.angle_beta   90.00
_cell.angle_gamma   90.00
#
_symmetry.space_group_name_H-M   'P 1'
#
loop_
_entity.id
_entity.type
_entity.pdbx_description
1 polymer ?
#
loop_
_entity_poly.entity_id
_entity_poly.type
_entity_poly.pdbx_seq_one_letter_code
_entity_poly.pdbx_strand_id
1 'polypeptide(L)'
;MNINEFIQEAKRSIILANILPKGEHKIYQNPLFIQYSLTTITHNIKVNIVFDQDEMVISDFFSNETYATIDYKELTYVKVSACERIYSIPHVQQLIVLHLKTKVLDMLIETKDTDYVLYLISAIHKKGIAIDDPYGIVQILLKTIKEEDGYYQYMNEHYREIAKKYDLDLPRISVYRKDAKG
;
A
#
# COMPACT_ATOMS: atom_id res chain seq x y z
N MET A 1 -3.35 -19.08 6.42
CA MET A 1 -4.51 -18.25 6.84
C MET A 1 -5.56 -18.41 5.75
N ASN A 2 -6.80 -18.77 6.09
CA ASN A 2 -7.83 -18.90 5.05
C ASN A 2 -8.36 -17.53 4.60
N ILE A 3 -9.10 -17.47 3.48
CA ILE A 3 -9.63 -16.21 2.92
C ILE A 3 -10.52 -15.44 3.90
N ASN A 4 -11.32 -16.12 4.71
CA ASN A 4 -12.21 -15.46 5.67
C ASN A 4 -11.42 -14.79 6.80
N GLU A 5 -10.41 -15.49 7.32
CA GLU A 5 -9.46 -14.92 8.29
C GLU A 5 -8.73 -13.72 7.68
N PHE A 6 -8.25 -13.83 6.44
CA PHE A 6 -7.61 -12.73 5.73
C PHE A 6 -8.54 -11.53 5.58
N ILE A 7 -9.80 -11.72 5.20
CA ILE A 7 -10.78 -10.63 5.06
C ILE A 7 -11.00 -9.92 6.40
N GLN A 8 -11.11 -10.65 7.50
CA GLN A 8 -11.29 -10.03 8.83
C GLN A 8 -10.03 -9.29 9.27
N GLU A 9 -8.85 -9.87 9.05
CA GLU A 9 -7.59 -9.24 9.40
C GLU A 9 -7.34 -7.99 8.55
N ALA A 10 -7.59 -8.09 7.25
CA ALA A 10 -7.47 -6.98 6.31
C ALA A 10 -8.28 -5.78 6.80
N LYS A 11 -9.53 -5.97 7.23
CA LYS A 11 -10.40 -4.87 7.72
C LYS A 11 -9.85 -4.12 8.93
N ARG A 12 -9.05 -4.78 9.79
CA ARG A 12 -8.51 -4.18 11.01
C ARG A 12 -7.06 -3.72 10.90
N SER A 13 -6.31 -4.29 9.97
CA SER A 13 -4.87 -4.13 9.87
C SER A 13 -4.47 -3.34 8.62
N ILE A 14 -3.24 -2.82 8.65
CA ILE A 14 -2.56 -2.25 7.50
C ILE A 14 -1.71 -3.36 6.89
N ILE A 15 -1.84 -3.56 5.59
CA ILE A 15 -1.14 -4.61 4.85
C ILE A 15 0.15 -4.03 4.30
N LEU A 16 1.26 -4.75 4.50
CA LEU A 16 2.53 -4.44 3.87
C LEU A 16 2.65 -5.30 2.62
N ALA A 17 2.84 -4.67 1.46
CA ALA A 17 2.84 -5.40 0.20
C ALA A 17 4.03 -5.05 -0.69
N ASN A 18 4.58 -6.09 -1.32
CA ASN A 18 5.26 -5.95 -2.59
C ASN A 18 4.19 -5.98 -3.70
N ILE A 19 4.25 -5.05 -4.63
CA ILE A 19 3.33 -4.98 -5.78
C ILE A 19 4.12 -5.23 -7.04
N LEU A 20 3.76 -6.24 -7.82
CA LEU A 20 4.55 -6.69 -8.97
C LEU A 20 3.63 -7.05 -10.14
N PRO A 21 3.99 -6.74 -11.39
CA PRO A 21 3.23 -7.21 -12.54
C PRO A 21 3.37 -8.74 -12.69
N LYS A 22 2.33 -9.39 -13.20
CA LYS A 22 2.27 -10.83 -13.43
C LYS A 22 3.38 -11.29 -14.37
N GLY A 23 4.16 -12.27 -13.93
CA GLY A 23 5.31 -12.80 -14.66
C GLY A 23 6.63 -12.08 -14.38
N GLU A 24 6.64 -10.99 -13.59
CA GLU A 24 7.90 -10.42 -13.09
C GLU A 24 8.36 -11.10 -11.80
N HIS A 25 9.68 -11.25 -11.71
CA HIS A 25 10.35 -11.81 -10.55
C HIS A 25 11.37 -10.79 -10.04
N LYS A 26 11.15 -10.26 -8.83
CA LYS A 26 12.19 -9.54 -8.08
C LYS A 26 12.89 -10.52 -7.13
N ILE A 27 14.21 -10.38 -6.98
CA ILE A 27 14.94 -10.98 -5.86
C ILE A 27 14.47 -10.23 -4.60
N TYR A 28 13.54 -10.83 -3.85
CA TYR A 28 12.78 -10.12 -2.82
C TYR A 28 13.68 -9.45 -1.78
N GLN A 29 13.55 -8.14 -1.64
CA GLN A 29 13.65 -7.52 -0.33
C GLN A 29 12.31 -7.77 0.38
N ASN A 30 12.33 -8.14 1.66
CA ASN A 30 11.11 -8.26 2.46
C ASN A 30 10.23 -7.02 2.25
N PRO A 31 8.89 -7.17 2.02
CA PRO A 31 7.98 -6.05 1.96
C PRO A 31 8.15 -5.32 3.28
N LEU A 32 8.77 -4.15 3.20
CA LEU A 32 9.04 -3.25 4.30
C LEU A 32 9.55 -3.97 5.56
N PHE A 33 10.85 -4.26 5.66
CA PHE A 33 11.45 -4.61 6.95
C PHE A 33 11.56 -3.35 7.81
N ILE A 34 10.44 -2.88 8.36
CA ILE A 34 10.46 -1.94 9.48
C ILE A 34 11.02 -2.71 10.66
N GLN A 35 12.34 -2.69 10.83
CA GLN A 35 12.99 -3.32 11.96
C GLN A 35 12.80 -2.42 13.19
N TYR A 36 11.58 -2.43 13.74
CA TYR A 36 11.40 -2.01 15.13
C TYR A 36 12.15 -3.00 16.00
N SER A 37 13.32 -2.60 16.51
CA SER A 37 13.98 -3.26 17.63
C SER A 37 13.24 -2.93 18.93
N LEU A 38 11.97 -3.28 19.01
CA LEU A 38 11.25 -3.48 20.25
C LEU A 38 10.54 -4.81 20.10
N THR A 39 10.58 -5.59 21.17
CA THR A 39 10.17 -6.98 21.37
C THR A 39 8.68 -7.27 21.12
N THR A 40 8.02 -6.62 20.16
CA THR A 40 6.64 -6.85 19.73
C THR A 40 6.61 -7.56 18.38
N ILE A 41 6.93 -8.85 18.37
CA ILE A 41 6.49 -9.78 17.33
C ILE A 41 4.96 -9.90 17.45
N THR A 42 4.18 -9.83 16.36
CA THR A 42 3.16 -10.86 15.98
C THR A 42 2.07 -10.50 14.96
N HIS A 43 1.85 -9.26 14.48
CA HIS A 43 0.71 -9.01 13.55
C HIS A 43 1.02 -8.05 12.40
N ASN A 44 1.93 -8.45 11.51
CA ASN A 44 2.09 -7.78 10.21
C ASN A 44 1.60 -8.75 9.13
N ILE A 45 0.47 -8.44 8.47
CA ILE A 45 0.14 -9.14 7.23
C ILE A 45 1.14 -8.67 6.18
N LYS A 46 2.00 -9.59 5.74
CA LYS A 46 2.91 -9.38 4.63
C LYS A 46 2.38 -10.15 3.45
N VAL A 47 2.14 -9.46 2.34
CA VAL A 47 1.61 -10.08 1.14
C VAL A 47 2.46 -9.77 -0.07
N ASN A 48 2.38 -10.64 -1.06
CA ASN A 48 2.69 -10.29 -2.44
C ASN A 48 1.37 -9.96 -3.15
N ILE A 49 1.37 -8.86 -3.92
CA ILE A 49 0.30 -8.51 -4.82
C ILE A 49 0.86 -8.63 -6.23
N VAL A 50 0.37 -9.63 -6.95
CA VAL A 50 0.69 -9.83 -8.35
C VAL A 50 -0.49 -9.31 -9.17
N PHE A 51 -0.25 -8.41 -10.12
CA PHE A 51 -1.33 -7.76 -10.85
C PHE A 51 -1.14 -7.83 -12.37
N ASP A 52 -2.24 -7.78 -13.11
CA ASP A 52 -2.24 -7.60 -14.56
C ASP A 52 -3.26 -6.51 -14.98
N GLN A 53 -3.72 -6.54 -16.23
CA GLN A 53 -4.67 -5.54 -16.74
C GLN A 53 -6.11 -5.76 -16.25
N ASP A 54 -6.43 -6.92 -15.67
CA ASP A 54 -7.80 -7.32 -15.33
C ASP A 54 -7.99 -7.57 -13.83
N GLU A 55 -6.98 -8.14 -13.17
CA GLU A 55 -7.09 -8.57 -11.78
C GLU A 55 -5.80 -8.33 -10.99
N MET A 56 -5.93 -8.43 -9.66
CA MET A 56 -4.83 -8.62 -8.74
C MET A 56 -5.01 -9.88 -7.90
N VAL A 57 -3.91 -10.57 -7.64
CA VAL A 57 -3.83 -11.75 -6.80
C VAL A 57 -3.00 -11.40 -5.57
N ILE A 58 -3.55 -11.69 -4.40
CA ILE A 58 -2.96 -11.41 -3.09
C ILE A 58 -2.58 -12.74 -2.47
N SER A 59 -1.30 -12.90 -2.14
CA SER A 59 -0.78 -14.12 -1.54
C SER A 59 0.09 -13.83 -0.34
N ASP A 60 0.24 -14.84 0.53
CA ASP A 60 1.20 -14.81 1.61
C ASP A 60 2.61 -14.54 1.09
N PHE A 61 3.33 -13.66 1.76
CA PHE A 61 4.68 -13.31 1.34
C PHE A 61 5.66 -14.51 1.40
N PHE A 62 5.54 -15.38 2.40
CA PHE A 62 6.50 -16.45 2.66
C PHE A 62 6.11 -17.76 1.96
N SER A 63 4.85 -18.15 2.05
CA SER A 63 4.37 -19.42 1.49
C SER A 63 3.87 -19.30 0.04
N ASN A 64 3.60 -18.08 -0.43
CA ASN A 64 2.87 -17.80 -1.68
C ASN A 64 1.46 -18.42 -1.72
N GLU A 65 0.90 -18.81 -0.58
CA GLU A 65 -0.50 -19.24 -0.47
C GLU A 65 -1.41 -18.09 -0.88
N THR A 66 -2.30 -18.32 -1.85
CA THR A 66 -3.22 -17.28 -2.33
C THR A 66 -4.32 -17.03 -1.30
N TYR A 67 -4.43 -15.78 -0.85
CA TYR A 67 -5.49 -15.33 0.04
C TYR A 67 -6.72 -14.87 -0.72
N ALA A 68 -6.54 -14.11 -1.80
CA ALA A 68 -7.64 -13.57 -2.58
C ALA A 68 -7.22 -13.26 -4.02
N THR A 69 -8.19 -13.31 -4.93
CA THR A 69 -8.10 -12.73 -6.27
C THR A 69 -9.20 -11.69 -6.41
N ILE A 70 -8.87 -10.51 -6.93
CA ILE A 70 -9.80 -9.40 -7.09
C ILE A 70 -9.80 -8.98 -8.56
N ASP A 71 -10.91 -9.23 -9.26
CA ASP A 71 -11.19 -8.56 -10.53
C ASP A 71 -11.41 -7.08 -10.23
N TYR A 72 -10.74 -6.19 -10.97
CA TYR A 72 -10.84 -4.76 -10.72
C TYR A 72 -12.28 -4.26 -10.75
N LYS A 73 -13.18 -4.84 -11.56
CA LYS A 73 -14.60 -4.48 -11.62
C LYS A 73 -15.35 -4.66 -10.30
N GLU A 74 -14.81 -5.44 -9.37
CA GLU A 74 -15.38 -5.62 -8.03
C GLU A 74 -15.02 -4.47 -7.07
N LEU A 75 -14.06 -3.62 -7.44
CA LEU A 75 -13.66 -2.47 -6.63
C LEU A 75 -14.77 -1.43 -6.60
N THR A 76 -15.22 -1.12 -5.38
CA THR A 76 -16.23 -0.10 -5.10
C THR A 76 -15.61 1.22 -4.68
N TYR A 77 -14.35 1.20 -4.24
CA TYR A 77 -13.60 2.38 -3.82
C TYR A 77 -12.10 2.14 -3.99
N VAL A 78 -11.43 3.15 -4.55
CA VAL A 78 -9.98 3.18 -4.69
C VAL A 78 -9.50 4.57 -4.31
N LYS A 79 -8.63 4.66 -3.29
CA LYS A 79 -7.96 5.89 -2.91
C LYS A 79 -6.46 5.72 -2.87
N VAL A 80 -5.76 6.76 -3.29
CA VAL A 80 -4.30 6.87 -3.19
C VAL A 80 -3.98 7.96 -2.18
N SER A 81 -3.06 7.67 -1.27
CA SER A 81 -2.54 8.61 -0.28
C SER A 81 -1.09 8.27 0.04
N ALA A 82 -0.51 8.98 1.00
CA ALA A 82 0.86 8.74 1.45
C ALA A 82 0.92 8.71 2.98
N CYS A 83 1.94 8.05 3.52
CA CYS A 83 2.23 8.10 4.95
C CYS A 83 3.74 8.15 5.20
N GLU A 84 4.11 8.75 6.34
CA GLU A 84 5.44 8.67 6.92
C GLU A 84 5.44 7.64 8.04
N ARG A 85 6.25 6.60 7.90
CA ARG A 85 6.49 5.56 8.92
C ARG A 85 7.80 5.85 9.63
N ILE A 86 7.79 5.87 10.97
CA ILE A 86 9.03 5.75 11.74
C ILE A 86 9.47 4.28 11.67
N TYR A 87 10.74 4.00 11.39
CA TYR A 87 11.28 2.63 11.43
C TYR A 87 12.43 2.44 12.43
N SER A 88 13.20 3.49 12.67
CA SER A 88 14.12 3.62 13.80
C SER A 88 14.20 5.10 14.13
N ILE A 89 14.39 5.52 15.37
CA ILE A 89 14.57 6.95 15.66
C ILE A 89 16.02 7.30 15.33
N PRO A 90 16.32 8.30 14.48
CA PRO A 90 15.46 9.35 13.91
C PRO A 90 14.98 9.12 12.46
N HIS A 91 15.13 7.92 11.93
CA HIS A 91 14.83 7.58 10.55
C HIS A 91 13.33 7.32 10.26
N VAL A 92 12.82 8.08 9.29
CA VAL A 92 11.48 7.94 8.75
C VAL A 92 11.52 7.49 7.30
N GLN A 93 10.44 6.85 6.85
CA GLN A 93 10.27 6.42 5.46
C GLN A 93 8.90 6.87 4.94
N GLN A 94 8.90 7.46 3.75
CA GLN A 94 7.67 7.79 3.02
C GLN A 94 7.18 6.56 2.26
N LEU A 95 5.88 6.33 2.27
CA LEU A 95 5.23 5.20 1.58
C LEU A 95 4.01 5.68 0.82
N ILE A 96 3.61 4.89 -0.18
CA ILE A 96 2.31 5.05 -0.82
C ILE A 96 1.31 4.17 -0.08
N VAL A 97 0.12 4.71 0.14
CA VAL A 97 -1.01 4.00 0.74
C VAL A 97 -2.11 3.86 -0.29
N LEU A 98 -2.41 2.62 -0.68
CA LEU A 98 -3.58 2.29 -1.48
C LEU A 98 -4.72 1.84 -0.57
N HIS A 99 -5.87 2.49 -0.67
CA HIS A 99 -7.11 2.03 -0.06
C HIS A 99 -7.99 1.39 -1.10
N LEU A 100 -8.13 0.07 -1.04
CA LEU A 100 -8.94 -0.71 -1.96
C LEU A 100 -10.13 -1.32 -1.22
N LYS A 101 -11.35 -1.12 -1.73
CA LYS A 101 -12.54 -1.77 -1.18
C LYS A 101 -13.31 -2.51 -2.26
N THR A 102 -13.84 -3.67 -1.89
CA THR A 102 -14.92 -4.39 -2.58
C THR A 102 -16.14 -4.43 -1.65
N LYS A 103 -17.16 -5.22 -1.99
CA LYS A 103 -18.32 -5.45 -1.10
C LYS A 103 -17.96 -6.15 0.21
N VAL A 104 -16.93 -6.99 0.20
CA VAL A 104 -16.59 -7.87 1.35
C VAL A 104 -15.22 -7.59 1.94
N LEU A 105 -14.33 -6.96 1.17
CA LEU A 105 -12.95 -6.69 1.52
C LEU A 105 -12.71 -5.18 1.60
N ASP A 106 -11.99 -4.74 2.63
CA ASP A 106 -11.56 -3.36 2.81
C ASP A 106 -10.08 -3.42 3.21
N MET A 107 -9.18 -2.86 2.40
CA MET A 107 -7.72 -3.01 2.51
C MET A 107 -7.00 -1.66 2.44
N LEU A 108 -6.13 -1.40 3.42
CA LEU A 108 -5.10 -0.37 3.37
C LEU A 108 -3.76 -1.04 3.12
N ILE A 109 -3.12 -0.71 2.01
CA ILE A 109 -1.89 -1.34 1.54
C ILE A 109 -0.81 -0.28 1.54
N GLU A 110 0.25 -0.51 2.31
CA GLU A 110 1.47 0.29 2.33
C GLU A 110 2.53 -0.39 1.48
N THR A 111 3.14 0.37 0.57
CA THR A 111 4.15 -0.15 -0.36
C THR A 111 5.19 0.90 -0.73
N LYS A 112 6.33 0.39 -1.23
CA LYS A 112 7.43 1.16 -1.80
C LYS A 112 7.57 1.02 -3.33
N ASP A 113 6.67 0.32 -3.98
CA ASP A 113 6.79 0.00 -5.41
C ASP A 113 6.13 1.10 -6.26
N THR A 114 6.74 2.29 -6.32
CA THR A 114 6.17 3.50 -6.95
C THR A 114 5.69 3.28 -8.39
N ASP A 115 6.52 2.66 -9.22
CA ASP A 115 6.24 2.49 -10.64
C ASP A 115 5.11 1.47 -10.86
N TYR A 116 5.13 0.40 -10.08
CA TYR A 116 4.11 -0.64 -10.15
C TYR A 116 2.77 -0.17 -9.58
N VAL A 117 2.78 0.72 -8.60
CA VAL A 117 1.57 1.41 -8.15
C VAL A 117 0.95 2.23 -9.29
N LEU A 118 1.75 2.98 -10.05
CA LEU A 118 1.23 3.72 -11.22
C LEU A 118 0.62 2.78 -12.27
N TYR A 119 1.25 1.65 -12.56
CA TYR A 119 0.71 0.68 -13.51
C TYR A 119 -0.58 0.03 -13.00
N LEU A 120 -0.65 -0.33 -11.72
CA LEU A 120 -1.84 -0.88 -11.08
C LEU A 120 -3.01 0.14 -11.12
N ILE A 121 -2.75 1.39 -10.75
CA ILE A 121 -3.74 2.48 -10.83
C ILE A 121 -4.22 2.68 -12.27
N SER A 122 -3.31 2.65 -13.25
CA SER A 122 -3.66 2.76 -14.67
C SER A 122 -4.57 1.60 -15.11
N ALA A 123 -4.27 0.37 -14.70
CA ALA A 123 -5.06 -0.81 -15.02
C ALA A 123 -6.49 -0.71 -14.43
N ILE A 124 -6.60 -0.31 -13.15
CA ILE A 124 -7.88 -0.06 -12.47
C ILE A 124 -8.66 1.05 -13.17
N HIS A 125 -8.02 2.18 -13.46
CA HIS A 125 -8.68 3.34 -14.07
C HIS A 125 -9.23 3.02 -15.47
N LYS A 126 -8.53 2.21 -16.27
CA LYS A 126 -9.00 1.73 -17.58
C LYS A 126 -10.28 0.90 -17.49
N LYS A 127 -10.66 0.38 -16.31
CA LYS A 127 -11.96 -0.28 -16.08
C LYS A 127 -13.10 0.70 -15.80
N GLY A 128 -12.84 2.01 -15.86
CA GLY A 128 -13.84 3.04 -15.57
C GLY A 128 -14.03 3.31 -14.07
N ILE A 129 -13.08 2.88 -13.24
CA ILE A 129 -13.13 3.04 -11.79
C ILE A 129 -12.44 4.35 -11.42
N ALA A 130 -13.15 5.19 -10.66
CA ALA A 130 -12.62 6.46 -10.19
C ALA A 130 -11.53 6.23 -9.14
N ILE A 131 -10.47 7.03 -9.23
CA ILE A 131 -9.36 7.04 -8.26
C ILE A 131 -9.50 8.32 -7.44
N ASP A 132 -9.75 8.16 -6.14
CA ASP A 132 -9.77 9.25 -5.18
C ASP A 132 -8.32 9.60 -4.78
N ASP A 133 -7.83 10.76 -5.21
CA ASP A 133 -6.48 11.25 -4.91
C ASP A 133 -6.56 12.65 -4.27
N PRO A 134 -6.99 12.74 -3.01
CA PRO A 134 -7.28 14.02 -2.37
C PRO A 134 -6.04 14.88 -2.12
N TYR A 135 -4.84 14.27 -2.21
CA TYR A 135 -3.57 14.94 -1.89
C TYR A 135 -2.65 15.11 -3.11
N GLY A 136 -3.08 14.67 -4.30
CA GLY A 136 -2.31 14.77 -5.54
C GLY A 136 -1.12 13.81 -5.60
N ILE A 137 -1.17 12.67 -4.91
CA ILE A 137 -0.11 11.67 -4.86
C ILE A 137 0.15 11.07 -6.25
N VAL A 138 -0.89 10.84 -7.05
CA VAL A 138 -0.74 10.32 -8.42
C VAL A 138 0.01 11.33 -9.29
N GLN A 139 -0.27 12.62 -9.13
CA GLN A 139 0.43 13.68 -9.87
C GLN A 139 1.91 13.76 -9.46
N ILE A 140 2.21 13.61 -8.17
CA ILE A 140 3.59 13.58 -7.67
C ILE A 140 4.33 12.38 -8.28
N LEU A 141 3.74 11.19 -8.22
CA LEU A 141 4.32 9.97 -8.81
C LEU A 141 4.63 10.16 -10.30
N LEU A 142 3.69 10.71 -11.07
CA LEU A 142 3.88 10.98 -12.50
C LEU A 142 4.98 12.02 -12.76
N LYS A 143 5.07 13.06 -11.91
CA LYS A 143 6.08 14.11 -12.01
C LYS A 143 7.49 13.56 -11.77
N THR A 144 7.63 12.61 -10.85
CA THR A 144 8.92 12.09 -10.39
C THR A 144 9.31 10.73 -11.02
N ILE A 145 8.50 10.16 -11.92
CA ILE A 145 8.69 8.79 -12.45
C ILE A 145 10.03 8.57 -13.18
N LYS A 146 10.66 9.65 -13.67
CA LYS A 146 11.93 9.56 -14.41
C LYS A 146 13.16 9.64 -13.52
N GLU A 147 12.97 9.93 -12.23
CA GLU A 147 14.03 10.13 -11.26
C GLU A 147 14.14 8.90 -10.36
N GLU A 148 15.34 8.39 -10.18
CA GLU A 148 15.60 7.30 -9.23
C GLU A 148 15.20 7.76 -7.82
N ASP A 149 14.30 6.99 -7.19
CA ASP A 149 13.68 7.33 -5.90
C ASP A 149 13.00 8.71 -5.84
N GLY A 150 12.66 9.32 -6.98
CA GLY A 150 12.20 10.72 -7.04
C GLY A 150 10.94 10.99 -6.20
N TYR A 151 10.01 10.04 -6.14
CA TYR A 151 8.83 10.14 -5.26
C TYR A 151 9.24 10.28 -3.79
N TYR A 152 10.20 9.46 -3.34
CA TYR A 152 10.66 9.48 -1.94
C TYR A 152 11.39 10.77 -1.61
N GLN A 153 12.24 11.24 -2.52
CA GLN A 153 12.96 12.50 -2.36
C GLN A 153 11.96 13.66 -2.23
N TYR A 154 11.00 13.76 -3.15
CA TYR A 154 9.96 14.79 -3.10
C TYR A 154 9.16 14.73 -1.79
N MET A 155 8.74 13.54 -1.36
CA MET A 155 7.95 13.41 -0.15
C MET A 155 8.78 13.69 1.11
N ASN A 156 10.05 13.31 1.17
CA ASN A 156 10.91 13.67 2.29
C ASN A 156 11.05 15.19 2.48
N GLU A 157 11.08 15.94 1.38
CA GLU A 157 11.18 17.41 1.41
C GLU A 157 9.84 18.09 1.73
N HIS A 158 8.73 17.58 1.17
CA HIS A 158 7.46 18.30 1.16
C HIS A 158 6.36 17.69 2.05
N TYR A 159 6.54 16.50 2.61
CA TYR A 159 5.45 15.79 3.29
C TYR A 159 4.89 16.56 4.49
N ARG A 160 5.73 17.25 5.27
CA ARG A 160 5.26 18.07 6.40
C ARG A 160 4.33 19.20 5.97
N GLU A 161 4.60 19.82 4.82
CA GLU A 161 3.77 20.88 4.26
C GLU A 161 2.45 20.32 3.74
N ILE A 162 2.50 19.19 3.03
CA ILE A 162 1.32 18.46 2.54
C ILE A 162 0.44 18.05 3.72
N ALA A 163 1.04 17.44 4.75
CA ALA A 163 0.32 16.99 5.92
C ALA A 163 -0.31 18.14 6.70
N LYS A 164 0.39 19.27 6.86
CA LYS A 164 -0.22 20.46 7.45
C LYS A 164 -1.38 21.02 6.61
N LYS A 165 -1.22 21.03 5.28
CA LYS A 165 -2.25 21.54 4.35
C LYS A 165 -3.53 20.70 4.39
N TYR A 166 -3.39 19.39 4.53
CA TYR A 166 -4.51 18.43 4.49
C TYR A 166 -4.87 17.82 5.85
N ASP A 167 -4.31 18.36 6.95
CA ASP A 167 -4.50 17.87 8.32
C ASP A 167 -4.26 16.36 8.47
N LEU A 168 -3.14 15.88 7.91
CA LEU A 168 -2.73 14.48 7.98
C LEU A 168 -2.00 14.19 9.29
N ASP A 169 -2.30 13.05 9.90
CA ASP A 169 -1.55 12.55 11.05
C ASP A 169 -0.07 12.31 10.67
N LEU A 170 0.84 13.01 11.34
CA LEU A 170 2.30 12.83 11.25
C LEU A 170 2.87 12.28 12.57
N PRO A 171 3.88 11.39 12.53
CA PRO A 171 4.06 10.21 11.69
C PRO A 171 3.34 8.96 12.23
N ARG A 172 3.16 7.92 11.39
CA ARG A 172 2.44 6.68 11.72
C ARG A 172 3.36 5.61 12.30
N ILE A 173 2.99 5.05 13.45
CA ILE A 173 3.68 3.90 14.09
C ILE A 173 2.80 2.62 14.06
N SER A 174 1.48 2.76 13.91
CA SER A 174 0.52 1.64 14.11
C SER A 174 0.52 0.59 12.99
N VAL A 175 0.32 -0.68 13.35
CA VAL A 175 0.01 -1.79 12.42
C VAL A 175 -1.50 -1.97 12.21
N TYR A 176 -2.31 -1.41 13.12
CA TYR A 176 -3.77 -1.41 13.05
C TYR A 176 -4.31 -0.10 12.50
N ARG A 177 -5.50 -0.15 11.90
CA ARG A 177 -6.20 1.04 11.44
C ARG A 177 -6.78 1.82 12.62
N LYS A 178 -6.71 3.15 12.57
CA LYS A 178 -7.18 4.05 13.64
C LYS A 178 -8.69 3.97 13.86
N ASP A 179 -9.43 3.62 12.80
CA ASP A 179 -10.88 3.55 12.71
C ASP A 179 -11.46 2.13 12.77
N ALA A 180 -10.61 1.09 12.88
CA ALA A 180 -11.07 -0.27 13.04
C ALA A 180 -11.65 -0.48 14.45
N LYS A 181 -12.96 -0.29 14.60
CA LYS A 181 -13.70 -0.80 15.76
C LYS A 181 -13.85 -2.31 15.57
N GLY A 182 -13.18 -3.08 16.42
CA GLY A 182 -13.30 -4.54 16.49
C GLY A 182 -14.70 -5.00 16.89
#